data_AF-A0A846C3S3-F1
#
_entry.id   AF-A0A846C3S3-F1
#
_cell.length_a   1.000
_cell.length_b   1.000
_cell.length_c   1.000
_cell.angle_alpha   90.00
_cell.angle_beta   90.00
_cell.angle_gamma   90.00
#
_symmetry.space_group_name_H-M   'P 1'
#
loop_
_entity.id
_entity.type
_entity.pdbx_description
1 polymer ?
#
loop_
_entity_poly.entity_id
_entity_poly.type
_entity_poly.pdbx_seq_one_letter_code
_entity_poly.pdbx_strand_id
1 'polypeptide(L)'
;MKKILCEYEYLKDEDSQIELIFDDQRMRYMVLWVGWYKYKRIHQCVVHIDVVGDSIVIQCNDTEESIVEKFVEMGISQENISLNFIHPQHQGYLEIAT
;
A
#
# COMPACT_ATOMS: atom_id res chain seq x y z
N MET A 1 -8.08 4.87 5.11
CA MET A 1 -6.63 4.94 4.79
C MET A 1 -5.75 4.56 5.97
N LYS A 2 -5.42 5.48 6.89
CA LYS A 2 -4.48 5.20 8.01
C LYS A 2 -4.81 3.95 8.82
N LYS A 3 -6.09 3.73 9.12
CA LYS A 3 -6.55 2.52 9.83
C LYS A 3 -6.15 1.22 9.10
N ILE A 4 -6.32 1.14 7.77
CA ILE A 4 -5.90 -0.01 6.96
C ILE A 4 -4.36 -0.15 7.05
N LEU A 5 -3.63 0.96 6.92
CA LEU A 5 -2.17 0.91 6.92
C LEU A 5 -1.59 0.48 8.29
N CYS A 6 -2.26 0.82 9.39
CA CYS A 6 -1.90 0.34 10.72
C CYS A 6 -2.09 -1.17 10.89
N GLU A 7 -2.91 -1.84 10.07
CA GLU A 7 -3.06 -3.30 10.16
C GLU A 7 -1.70 -3.98 9.93
N TYR A 8 -0.90 -3.48 8.99
CA TYR A 8 0.42 -4.05 8.66
C TYR A 8 1.47 -3.96 9.78
N GLU A 9 1.18 -3.29 10.91
CA GLU A 9 2.07 -3.33 12.07
C GLU A 9 2.27 -4.76 12.62
N TYR A 10 1.41 -5.72 12.26
CA TYR A 10 1.59 -7.14 12.61
C TYR A 10 2.85 -7.76 12.02
N LEU A 11 3.41 -7.19 10.94
CA LEU A 11 4.58 -7.70 10.24
C LEU A 11 5.90 -7.52 11.02
N LYS A 12 5.89 -6.73 12.11
CA LYS A 12 7.09 -6.56 12.95
C LYS A 12 7.49 -7.85 13.65
N ASP A 13 8.80 -8.03 13.86
CA ASP A 13 9.35 -9.15 14.60
C ASP A 13 10.53 -8.70 15.48
N GLU A 14 11.34 -9.66 15.95
CA GLU A 14 12.51 -9.37 16.80
C GLU A 14 13.65 -8.64 16.07
N ASP A 15 13.75 -8.82 14.75
CA ASP A 15 14.84 -8.35 13.89
C ASP A 15 14.47 -7.06 13.14
N SER A 16 13.21 -6.62 13.25
CA SER A 16 12.65 -5.59 12.39
C SER A 16 11.44 -4.86 12.99
N GLN A 17 11.11 -3.72 12.41
CA GLN A 17 9.99 -2.87 12.80
C GLN A 17 9.21 -2.41 11.58
N ILE A 18 7.97 -1.98 11.83
CA ILE A 18 7.13 -1.32 10.84
C ILE A 18 7.11 0.17 11.13
N GLU A 19 7.51 0.97 10.15
CA GLU A 19 7.44 2.43 10.21
C GLU A 19 6.26 2.91 9.36
N LEU A 20 5.31 3.58 10.01
CA LEU A 20 4.17 4.22 9.36
C LEU A 20 4.52 5.68 9.06
N ILE A 21 4.56 6.04 7.78
CA ILE A 21 4.89 7.40 7.33
C ILE A 21 3.62 8.02 6.76
N PHE A 22 3.07 9.01 7.48
CA PHE A 22 1.86 9.72 7.09
C PHE A 22 2.18 11.20 6.86
N ASP A 23 2.18 11.63 5.60
CA ASP A 23 2.22 13.05 5.21
C ASP A 23 0.80 13.49 4.89
N ASP A 24 0.07 13.95 5.92
CA ASP A 24 -1.31 14.45 5.77
C ASP A 24 -1.39 15.73 4.94
N GLN A 25 -0.32 16.54 4.91
CA GLN A 25 -0.32 17.79 4.16
C GLN A 25 -0.28 17.54 2.66
N ARG A 26 0.43 16.49 2.24
CA ARG A 26 0.54 16.10 0.82
C ARG A 26 -0.26 14.86 0.47
N MET A 27 -0.98 14.31 1.44
CA MET A 27 -1.83 13.13 1.31
C MET A 27 -1.07 11.89 0.80
N ARG A 28 0.10 11.63 1.37
CA ARG A 28 0.96 10.48 1.04
C ARG A 28 1.19 9.59 2.24
N TYR A 29 1.04 8.30 2.04
CA TYR A 29 1.03 7.33 3.13
C TYR A 29 1.84 6.10 2.75
N MET A 30 2.79 5.71 3.61
CA MET A 30 3.65 4.55 3.38
C MET A 30 3.73 3.67 4.62
N VAL A 31 3.92 2.38 4.37
CA VAL A 31 4.33 1.38 5.34
C VAL A 31 5.72 0.90 4.93
N LEU A 32 6.71 1.12 5.79
CA LEU A 32 8.07 0.61 5.60
C LEU A 32 8.35 -0.54 6.57
N TRP A 33 8.98 -1.59 6.06
CA TRP A 33 9.56 -2.64 6.87
C TRP A 33 11.06 -2.41 6.99
N VAL A 34 11.51 -2.18 8.24
CA VAL A 34 12.82 -1.63 8.54
C VAL A 34 13.50 -2.48 9.62
N GLY A 35 14.62 -3.10 9.28
CA GLY A 35 15.35 -3.95 10.22
C GLY A 35 16.63 -4.57 9.66
N TRP A 36 17.11 -5.63 10.30
CA TRP A 36 18.25 -6.41 9.84
C TRP A 36 18.00 -7.89 10.12
N TYR A 37 18.05 -8.72 9.09
CA TYR A 37 18.12 -10.16 9.28
C TYR A 37 19.57 -10.61 9.14
N LYS A 38 20.21 -10.96 10.26
CA LYS A 38 21.66 -11.22 10.33
C LYS A 38 22.46 -10.05 9.75
N TYR A 39 23.09 -10.26 8.59
CA TYR A 39 23.92 -9.26 7.90
C TYR A 39 23.18 -8.59 6.73
N LYS A 40 21.89 -8.88 6.54
CA LYS A 40 21.09 -8.34 5.44
C LYS A 40 20.19 -7.22 5.94
N ARG A 41 20.30 -6.05 5.32
CA ARG A 41 19.41 -4.92 5.57
C ARG A 41 17.99 -5.24 5.09
N ILE A 42 17.00 -5.03 5.95
CA ILE A 42 15.59 -4.96 5.61
C ILE A 42 15.22 -3.48 5.49
N HIS A 43 14.87 -3.03 4.29
CA HIS A 43 14.38 -1.68 4.03
C HIS A 43 13.43 -1.74 2.83
N GLN A 44 12.21 -2.19 3.08
CA GLN A 44 11.23 -2.49 2.06
C GLN A 44 10.01 -1.59 2.20
N CYS A 45 9.49 -1.08 1.08
CA CYS A 45 8.19 -0.45 1.07
C CYS A 45 7.13 -1.53 0.89
N VAL A 46 6.33 -1.76 1.93
CA VAL A 46 5.29 -2.79 1.93
C VAL A 46 4.06 -2.27 1.18
N VAL A 47 3.64 -1.05 1.49
CA VAL A 47 2.52 -0.36 0.85
C VAL A 47 2.86 1.11 0.71
N HIS A 48 2.54 1.71 -0.43
CA HIS A 48 2.61 3.16 -0.67
C HIS A 48 1.38 3.63 -1.42
N ILE A 49 0.69 4.61 -0.84
CA ILE A 49 -0.55 5.16 -1.36
C ILE A 49 -0.51 6.69 -1.33
N ASP A 50 -0.93 7.29 -2.43
CA ASP A 50 -1.27 8.71 -2.51
C ASP A 50 -2.79 8.87 -2.58
N VAL A 51 -3.31 9.99 -2.05
CA VAL A 51 -4.70 10.41 -2.29
C VAL A 51 -4.67 11.70 -3.10
N VAL A 52 -5.28 11.67 -4.28
CA VAL A 52 -5.30 12.79 -5.24
C VAL A 52 -6.75 13.14 -5.54
N GLY A 53 -7.25 14.21 -4.91
CA GLY A 53 -8.69 14.51 -4.92
C GLY A 53 -9.46 13.38 -4.22
N ASP A 54 -10.41 12.77 -4.94
CA ASP A 54 -11.19 11.64 -4.44
C ASP A 54 -10.59 10.27 -4.81
N SER A 55 -9.47 10.27 -5.55
CA SER A 55 -8.83 9.05 -6.04
C SER A 55 -7.76 8.54 -5.07
N ILE A 56 -7.72 7.22 -4.91
CA ILE A 56 -6.68 6.47 -4.21
C ILE A 56 -5.71 5.92 -5.24
N VAL A 57 -4.45 6.29 -5.12
CA VAL A 57 -3.39 5.88 -6.06
C VAL A 57 -2.44 4.94 -5.32
N ILE A 58 -2.48 3.66 -5.64
CA ILE A 58 -1.59 2.66 -5.06
C ILE A 58 -0.30 2.64 -5.88
N GLN A 59 0.77 3.14 -5.27
CA GLN A 59 2.11 3.22 -5.86
C GLN A 59 2.92 1.94 -5.64
N CYS A 60 2.62 1.20 -4.58
CA CYS A 60 3.24 -0.08 -4.25
C CYS A 60 2.29 -0.90 -3.37
N ASN A 61 2.18 -2.19 -3.67
CA ASN A 61 1.58 -3.20 -2.79
C ASN A 61 2.43 -4.48 -2.88
N ASP A 62 3.32 -4.68 -1.91
CA ASP A 62 4.20 -5.84 -1.80
C ASP A 62 3.64 -6.85 -0.78
N THR A 63 2.34 -7.12 -0.90
CA THR A 63 1.60 -8.04 -0.03
C THR A 63 0.75 -8.99 -0.88
N GLU A 64 0.45 -10.17 -0.34
CA GLU A 64 -0.47 -11.11 -1.01
C GLU A 64 -1.93 -10.63 -0.95
N GLU A 65 -2.26 -9.77 0.01
CA GLU A 65 -3.59 -9.21 0.19
C GLU A 65 -3.87 -8.12 -0.85
N SER A 66 -5.05 -8.18 -1.46
CA SER A 66 -5.54 -7.11 -2.31
C SER A 66 -5.98 -5.93 -1.46
N ILE A 67 -5.13 -4.91 -1.35
CA ILE A 67 -5.50 -3.66 -0.67
C ILE A 67 -6.68 -2.93 -1.37
N VAL A 68 -6.92 -3.24 -2.65
CA VAL A 68 -8.08 -2.76 -3.41
C VAL A 68 -9.37 -3.26 -2.77
N GLU A 69 -9.46 -4.56 -2.45
CA GLU A 69 -10.65 -5.16 -1.84
C GLU A 69 -10.98 -4.48 -0.51
N LYS A 70 -9.97 -4.22 0.33
CA LYS A 70 -10.16 -3.50 1.60
C LYS A 70 -10.78 -2.11 1.40
N PHE A 71 -10.38 -1.38 0.35
CA PHE A 71 -10.97 -0.08 0.05
C PHE A 71 -12.41 -0.19 -0.47
N VAL A 72 -12.69 -1.19 -1.31
CA VAL A 72 -14.04 -1.45 -1.82
C VAL A 72 -14.98 -1.83 -0.67
N GLU A 73 -14.55 -2.69 0.26
CA GLU A 73 -15.32 -3.04 1.46
C GLU A 73 -15.60 -1.83 2.37
N MET A 74 -14.71 -0.83 2.35
CA MET A 74 -14.92 0.45 3.03
C MET A 74 -15.83 1.43 2.27
N GLY A 75 -16.38 1.02 1.11
CA GLY A 75 -17.30 1.81 0.30
C GLY A 75 -16.64 2.75 -0.71
N ILE A 76 -15.34 2.61 -0.97
CA ILE A 76 -14.68 3.36 -2.04
C ILE A 76 -14.94 2.65 -3.37
N SER A 77 -15.50 3.38 -4.33
CA SER A 77 -15.71 2.84 -5.66
C SER A 77 -14.39 2.42 -6.30
N GLN A 78 -14.37 1.25 -6.92
CA GLN A 78 -13.18 0.70 -7.59
C GLN A 78 -12.66 1.63 -8.70
N GLU A 79 -13.55 2.42 -9.32
CA GLU A 79 -13.19 3.42 -10.34
C GLU A 79 -12.35 4.58 -9.78
N ASN A 80 -12.38 4.79 -8.46
CA ASN A 80 -11.56 5.78 -7.78
C ASN A 80 -10.21 5.20 -7.31
N ILE A 81 -9.89 3.96 -7.64
CA ILE A 81 -8.64 3.29 -7.22
C ILE A 81 -7.77 3.03 -8.45
N SER A 82 -6.54 3.55 -8.46
CA SER A 82 -5.57 3.31 -9.53
C SER A 82 -4.35 2.51 -9.04
N LEU A 83 -3.85 1.60 -9.88
CA LEU A 83 -2.66 0.78 -9.63
C LEU A 83 -1.49 1.33 -10.43
N ASN A 84 -0.73 2.27 -9.86
CA ASN A 84 0.33 2.98 -10.56
C ASN A 84 1.67 2.23 -10.60
N PHE A 85 1.79 1.13 -9.86
CA PHE A 85 2.87 0.16 -10.05
C PHE A 85 2.69 -0.66 -11.34
N ILE A 86 1.52 -0.58 -12.00
CA ILE A 86 1.26 -1.20 -13.28
C ILE A 86 1.43 -0.16 -14.38
N HIS A 87 2.31 -0.46 -15.33
CA HIS A 87 2.58 0.45 -16.45
C HIS A 87 1.28 0.76 -17.22
N PRO A 88 1.06 2.01 -17.67
CA PRO A 88 -0.19 2.42 -18.33
C PRO A 88 -0.62 1.54 -19.51
N GLN A 89 0.34 1.02 -20.28
CA GLN A 89 0.06 0.11 -21.41
C GLN A 89 -0.50 -1.26 -20.98
N HIS A 90 -0.35 -1.63 -19.71
CA HIS A 90 -0.81 -2.90 -19.17
C HIS A 90 -2.07 -2.79 -18.32
N GLN A 91 -2.58 -1.58 -18.08
CA GLN A 91 -3.75 -1.38 -17.22
C GLN A 91 -5.02 -2.06 -17.77
N GLY A 92 -5.16 -2.22 -19.08
CA GLY A 92 -6.30 -2.91 -19.70
C GLY A 92 -6.33 -4.43 -19.55
N TYR A 93 -5.27 -5.05 -19.03
CA TYR A 93 -5.18 -6.51 -18.81
C TYR A 93 -5.48 -6.94 -17.37
N LEU A 94 -5.72 -6.00 -16.46
CA LEU A 94 -6.27 -6.34 -15.15
C LEU A 94 -7.69 -6.83 -15.38
N GLU A 95 -7.85 -8.14 -15.46
CA GLU A 95 -9.16 -8.77 -15.45
C GLU A 95 -9.89 -8.30 -14.19
N ILE A 96 -10.95 -7.52 -14.40
CA ILE A 96 -11.95 -7.27 -13.37
C ILE A 96 -12.61 -8.63 -13.19
N ALA A 97 -12.15 -9.40 -12.20
CA ALA A 97 -12.89 -10.56 -11.72
C ALA A 97 -14.29 -10.05 -11.36
N THR A 98 -15.25 -10.37 -12.23
CA THR A 98 -16.66 -9.99 -12.13
C THR A 98 -17.38 -11.03 -11.31
#